data_AF-A0A8H3CZR2-F1
#
_entry.id   AF-A0A8H3CZR2-F1
#
_cell.length_a   1.000
_cell.length_b   1.000
_cell.length_c   1.000
_cell.angle_alpha   90.00
_cell.angle_beta   90.00
_cell.angle_gamma   90.00
#
_symmetry.space_group_name_H-M   'P 1'
#
loop_
_entity.id
_entity.type
_entity.pdbx_description
1 polymer ?
#
loop_
_entity_poly.entity_id
_entity_poly.type
_entity_poly.pdbx_seq_one_letter_code
_entity_poly.pdbx_strand_id
1 'polypeptide(L)'
;MDLGLTVSPTASPNSGVFFSELVSTLNIMYSSLLSLAALAIGVLAAPSSNQLETRAAADNTVYVTDANKYCMIMPRGAHTNIGDSERPGGMQTWCSPNGWYDNSQGKLPNNFWSNIAFKSGTSSRGARYAQLTGCIRPETLSRLNPNDGGGQYDSSGGDGGQGNPQGSVCLGYKHYVELVEPADKRACIKCCDNFDDCPLDKGKFRILPVALLSSLAITSIAPDYFPARA
;
A
#
# COMPACT_ATOMS: atom_id res chain seq x y z
N MET A 1 -60.11 -9.41 -41.02
CA MET A 1 -60.40 -10.59 -40.19
C MET A 1 -60.90 -10.04 -38.87
N ASP A 2 -62.13 -10.41 -38.60
CA ASP A 2 -63.07 -9.82 -37.67
C ASP A 2 -62.98 -10.54 -36.32
N LEU A 3 -62.97 -9.81 -35.21
CA LEU A 3 -63.36 -10.23 -33.86
C LEU A 3 -63.59 -8.92 -33.09
N GLY A 4 -64.76 -8.59 -32.53
CA GLY A 4 -65.96 -9.35 -32.29
C GLY A 4 -66.58 -8.80 -31.00
N LEU A 5 -67.87 -8.45 -31.07
CA LEU A 5 -68.89 -8.40 -30.00
C LEU A 5 -68.59 -7.62 -28.70
N THR A 6 -69.22 -6.46 -28.46
CA THR A 6 -70.61 -6.17 -28.01
C THR A 6 -70.91 -6.38 -26.52
N VAL A 7 -71.74 -5.44 -26.04
CA VAL A 7 -72.78 -5.53 -25.00
C VAL A 7 -72.54 -4.74 -23.71
N SER A 8 -73.38 -3.70 -23.59
CA SER A 8 -73.73 -2.90 -22.41
C SER A 8 -74.30 -3.75 -21.26
N PRO A 9 -74.38 -3.22 -20.02
CA PRO A 9 -75.68 -2.66 -19.64
C PRO A 9 -75.60 -1.45 -18.69
N THR A 10 -76.66 -0.64 -18.76
CA THR A 10 -76.94 0.52 -17.92
C THR A 10 -77.61 0.15 -16.60
N ALA A 11 -77.28 0.96 -15.60
CA ALA A 11 -77.65 1.00 -14.19
C ALA A 11 -79.14 0.97 -13.80
N SER A 12 -79.38 0.71 -12.51
CA SER A 12 -80.49 1.28 -11.73
C SER A 12 -80.10 1.39 -10.23
N PRO A 13 -80.63 2.38 -9.46
CA PRO A 13 -79.91 3.00 -8.34
C PRO A 13 -80.56 2.80 -6.95
N ASN A 14 -79.88 3.36 -5.94
CA ASN A 14 -80.36 3.78 -4.61
C ASN A 14 -80.11 2.85 -3.41
N SER A 15 -78.91 2.98 -2.82
CA SER A 15 -78.67 2.73 -1.38
C SER A 15 -77.54 3.63 -0.82
N GLY A 16 -77.49 4.91 -1.19
CA GLY A 16 -76.91 5.94 -0.29
C GLY A 16 -78.03 6.31 0.67
N VAL A 17 -77.96 6.00 1.96
CA VAL A 17 -77.66 7.04 2.98
C VAL A 17 -76.85 6.47 4.17
N PHE A 18 -76.63 5.16 4.30
CA PHE A 18 -76.06 4.59 5.55
C PHE A 18 -74.53 4.54 5.65
N PHE A 19 -73.79 4.97 4.62
CA PHE A 19 -72.33 4.80 4.54
C PHE A 19 -71.51 6.07 4.86
N SER A 20 -72.13 7.18 5.29
CA SER A 20 -71.43 8.46 5.42
C SER A 20 -70.83 8.76 6.80
N GLU A 21 -71.24 8.09 7.89
CA GLU A 21 -70.70 8.37 9.24
C GLU A 21 -69.54 7.45 9.66
N LEU A 22 -69.36 6.29 9.03
CA LEU A 22 -68.28 5.35 9.36
C LEU A 22 -66.95 5.62 8.64
N VAL A 23 -66.95 6.43 7.57
CA VAL A 23 -65.75 6.66 6.74
C VAL A 23 -64.90 7.85 7.25
N SER A 24 -65.49 8.77 8.01
CA SER A 24 -64.74 9.93 8.55
C SER A 24 -63.86 9.60 9.75
N THR A 25 -64.21 8.63 10.59
CA THR A 25 -63.40 8.28 11.78
C THR A 25 -62.23 7.36 11.45
N LEU A 26 -62.34 6.54 10.40
CA LEU A 26 -61.24 5.66 9.97
C LEU A 26 -60.10 6.46 9.30
N ASN A 27 -60.42 7.51 8.53
CA ASN A 27 -59.42 8.33 7.84
C ASN A 27 -58.61 9.26 8.75
N ILE A 28 -59.16 9.70 9.89
CA ILE A 28 -58.43 10.55 10.84
C ILE A 28 -57.40 9.73 11.64
N MET A 29 -57.66 8.44 11.84
CA MET A 29 -56.74 7.54 12.55
C MET A 29 -55.56 7.06 11.67
N TYR A 30 -55.73 6.99 10.35
CA TYR A 30 -54.66 6.61 9.42
C TYR A 30 -53.73 7.78 9.01
N SER A 31 -54.20 9.04 9.00
CA SER A 31 -53.33 10.20 8.73
C SER A 31 -52.38 10.56 9.89
N SER A 32 -52.68 10.11 11.11
CA SER A 32 -51.88 10.42 12.30
C SER A 32 -50.77 9.38 12.56
N LEU A 33 -50.86 8.19 11.97
CA LEU A 33 -49.87 7.10 12.12
C LEU A 33 -48.85 7.04 10.98
N LEU A 34 -49.05 7.78 9.88
CA LEU A 34 -48.08 7.89 8.78
C LEU A 34 -47.05 9.03 8.94
N SER A 35 -47.21 9.90 9.96
CA SER A 35 -46.25 10.99 10.23
C SER A 35 -45.26 10.73 11.37
N LEU A 36 -45.27 9.54 11.98
CA LEU A 36 -44.28 9.14 13.01
C LEU A 36 -43.20 8.15 12.54
N ALA A 37 -43.20 7.73 11.26
CA ALA A 37 -42.25 6.77 10.72
C ALA A 37 -41.17 7.38 9.80
N ALA A 38 -41.01 8.71 9.78
CA ALA A 38 -40.08 9.42 8.87
C ALA A 38 -38.87 10.07 9.59
N LEU A 39 -38.53 9.64 10.80
CA LEU A 39 -37.48 10.27 11.63
C LEU A 39 -36.55 9.24 12.30
N ALA A 40 -36.04 8.23 11.58
CA ALA A 40 -34.97 7.37 12.12
C ALA A 40 -34.20 6.55 11.07
N ILE A 41 -33.85 7.12 9.92
CA ILE A 41 -32.78 6.55 9.08
C ILE A 41 -31.83 7.67 8.65
N GLY A 42 -31.31 8.38 9.66
CA GLY A 42 -30.04 9.10 9.51
C GLY A 42 -28.91 8.10 9.70
N VAL A 43 -28.68 7.24 8.70
CA VAL A 43 -27.44 6.47 8.64
C VAL A 43 -26.33 7.50 8.58
N LEU A 44 -25.59 7.61 9.67
CA LEU A 44 -24.26 8.19 9.67
C LEU A 44 -23.45 7.38 8.66
N ALA A 45 -23.43 7.84 7.41
CA ALA A 45 -22.28 7.66 6.56
C ALA A 45 -21.16 8.43 7.26
N ALA A 46 -20.57 7.82 8.30
CA ALA A 46 -19.28 8.24 8.77
C ALA A 46 -18.40 8.24 7.52
N PRO A 47 -17.76 9.36 7.13
CA PRO A 47 -16.68 9.25 6.18
C PRO A 47 -15.78 8.17 6.75
N SER A 48 -15.58 7.08 6.00
CA SER A 48 -14.47 6.19 6.26
C SER A 48 -13.29 7.13 6.48
N SER A 49 -12.73 7.10 7.67
CA SER A 49 -11.50 7.80 7.96
C SER A 49 -10.46 7.21 7.03
N ASN A 50 -10.41 7.72 5.80
CA ASN A 50 -9.17 7.94 5.11
C ASN A 50 -8.44 8.83 6.10
N GLN A 51 -7.67 8.21 7.00
CA GLN A 51 -6.59 8.93 7.62
C GLN A 51 -5.88 9.58 6.46
N LEU A 52 -5.97 10.90 6.39
CA LEU A 52 -4.98 11.69 5.71
C LEU A 52 -3.73 11.49 6.56
N GLU A 53 -3.13 10.31 6.41
CA GLU A 53 -1.79 10.03 6.86
C GLU A 53 -0.98 11.17 6.26
N THR A 54 -0.34 11.97 7.13
CA THR A 54 0.52 13.06 6.70
C THR A 54 1.44 12.46 5.66
N ARG A 55 1.26 12.86 4.38
CA ARG A 55 2.06 12.30 3.30
C ARG A 55 3.52 12.54 3.68
N ALA A 56 4.29 11.46 3.77
CA ALA A 56 5.72 11.58 3.94
C ALA A 56 6.26 12.50 2.85
N ALA A 57 7.24 13.33 3.21
CA ALA A 57 7.90 14.19 2.24
C ALA A 57 8.54 13.32 1.13
N ALA A 58 8.71 13.88 -0.06
CA ALA A 58 9.32 13.15 -1.18
C ALA A 58 10.74 12.67 -0.85
N ASP A 59 11.47 13.41 -0.02
CA ASP A 59 12.78 13.05 0.49
C ASP A 59 12.76 12.00 1.62
N ASN A 60 11.57 11.59 2.06
CA ASN A 60 11.32 10.56 3.07
C ASN A 60 10.38 9.44 2.55
N THR A 61 10.29 9.26 1.24
CA THR A 61 9.40 8.29 0.59
C THR A 61 10.20 7.39 -0.35
N VAL A 62 10.28 6.10 -0.03
CA VAL A 62 10.83 5.08 -0.94
C VAL A 62 9.73 4.46 -1.78
N TYR A 63 10.12 3.83 -2.89
CA TYR A 63 9.22 2.98 -3.66
C TYR A 63 9.98 2.10 -4.63
N VAL A 64 9.35 0.99 -5.01
CA VAL A 64 9.90 0.05 -5.98
C VAL A 64 8.81 -0.33 -6.97
N THR A 65 8.97 0.08 -8.23
CA THR A 65 8.07 -0.32 -9.31
C THR A 65 8.68 -1.44 -10.15
N ASP A 66 9.95 -1.29 -10.50
CA ASP A 66 10.73 -2.28 -11.26
C ASP A 66 12.24 -1.98 -11.10
N ALA A 67 13.08 -2.72 -11.85
CA ALA A 67 14.54 -2.59 -11.79
C ALA A 67 15.10 -1.27 -12.33
N ASN A 68 14.30 -0.46 -13.03
CA ASN A 68 14.68 0.82 -13.62
C ASN A 68 14.01 2.02 -12.94
N LYS A 69 12.94 1.78 -12.17
CA LYS A 69 12.14 2.81 -11.51
C LYS A 69 11.93 2.48 -10.03
N TYR A 70 12.78 3.06 -9.19
CA TYR A 70 12.81 2.87 -7.75
C TYR A 70 13.46 4.05 -7.02
N CYS A 71 13.22 4.12 -5.72
CA CYS A 71 13.88 5.00 -4.76
C CYS A 71 14.20 4.24 -3.46
N MET A 72 15.32 4.59 -2.83
CA MET A 72 15.89 3.97 -1.64
C MET A 72 16.32 5.02 -0.63
N ILE A 73 16.54 4.66 0.62
CA ILE A 73 17.12 5.56 1.62
C ILE A 73 18.66 5.48 1.58
N MET A 74 19.33 6.61 1.59
CA MET A 74 20.79 6.68 1.72
C MET A 74 21.17 7.77 2.71
N PRO A 75 22.43 7.80 3.18
CA PRO A 75 22.92 8.93 3.95
C PRO A 75 22.80 10.25 3.19
N ARG A 76 22.47 11.32 3.91
CA ARG A 76 22.47 12.69 3.38
C ARG A 76 23.90 13.25 3.32
N GLY A 77 24.70 12.92 4.34
CA GLY A 77 26.12 13.27 4.44
C GLY A 77 26.99 12.52 3.45
N ALA A 78 28.08 13.15 3.00
CA ALA A 78 29.09 12.47 2.18
C ALA A 78 29.83 11.42 3.01
N HIS A 79 30.23 10.30 2.38
CA HIS A 79 31.05 9.24 2.97
C HIS A 79 30.61 8.81 4.38
N THR A 80 29.31 8.71 4.60
CA THR A 80 28.73 8.41 5.91
C THR A 80 28.43 6.91 5.99
N ASN A 81 28.73 6.29 7.13
CA ASN A 81 28.31 4.91 7.39
C ASN A 81 26.78 4.87 7.52
N ILE A 82 26.16 3.79 7.10
CA ILE A 82 24.72 3.59 7.17
C ILE A 82 24.24 3.76 8.61
N GLY A 83 24.89 3.11 9.58
CA GLY A 83 24.56 3.25 11.00
C GLY A 83 24.77 4.64 11.59
N ASP A 84 25.73 5.42 11.07
CA ASP A 84 25.96 6.81 11.55
C ASP A 84 24.93 7.80 10.98
N SER A 85 24.27 7.43 9.88
CA SER A 85 23.24 8.24 9.24
C SER A 85 21.89 8.16 9.96
N GLU A 86 21.68 7.14 10.80
CA GLU A 86 20.48 6.77 11.54
C GLU A 86 20.12 7.75 12.68
N ARG A 87 20.05 9.04 12.33
CA ARG A 87 19.69 10.15 13.21
C ARG A 87 18.77 11.12 12.48
N PRO A 88 17.94 11.91 13.19
CA PRO A 88 17.06 12.89 12.56
C PRO A 88 17.80 13.77 11.54
N GLY A 89 17.34 13.77 10.28
CA GLY A 89 17.93 14.53 9.17
C GLY A 89 19.20 13.92 8.54
N GLY A 90 19.73 12.81 9.07
CA GLY A 90 20.94 12.15 8.57
C GLY A 90 20.74 11.31 7.30
N MET A 91 19.49 11.04 6.93
CA MET A 91 19.09 10.21 5.80
C MET A 91 18.24 10.98 4.80
N GLN A 92 18.14 10.46 3.58
CA GLN A 92 17.37 11.03 2.49
C GLN A 92 16.99 9.95 1.48
N THR A 93 15.90 10.15 0.76
CA THR A 93 15.53 9.34 -0.40
C THR A 93 16.43 9.65 -1.60
N TRP A 94 16.97 8.61 -2.22
CA TRP A 94 17.75 8.64 -3.46
C TRP A 94 17.09 7.75 -4.50
N CYS A 95 16.87 8.31 -5.69
CA CYS A 95 16.07 7.68 -6.72
C CYS A 95 16.89 7.34 -7.95
N SER A 96 16.53 6.23 -8.61
CA SER A 96 16.91 5.97 -9.99
C SER A 96 16.55 7.16 -10.90
N PRO A 97 17.21 7.33 -12.06
CA PRO A 97 16.91 8.41 -12.99
C PRO A 97 15.43 8.48 -13.41
N ASN A 98 14.78 7.32 -13.59
CA ASN A 98 13.37 7.23 -13.96
C ASN A 98 12.42 7.30 -12.76
N GLY A 99 12.95 7.18 -11.55
CA GLY A 99 12.20 7.27 -10.30
C GLY A 99 12.30 8.63 -9.61
N TRP A 100 13.24 9.48 -10.02
CA TRP A 100 13.38 10.80 -9.45
C TRP A 100 12.27 11.73 -9.94
N TYR A 101 11.52 12.33 -9.01
CA TYR A 101 10.39 13.20 -9.34
C TYR A 101 10.37 14.53 -8.56
N ASP A 102 11.19 14.67 -7.53
CA ASP A 102 11.24 15.88 -6.69
C ASP A 102 12.68 16.31 -6.39
N ASN A 103 12.94 17.62 -6.37
CA ASN A 103 14.28 18.17 -6.13
C ASN A 103 14.80 17.93 -4.71
N SER A 104 13.92 17.64 -3.75
CA SER A 104 14.30 17.21 -2.41
C SER A 104 14.87 15.79 -2.37
N GLN A 105 14.78 15.01 -3.46
CA GLN A 105 15.37 13.68 -3.57
C GLN A 105 16.77 13.72 -4.19
N GLY A 106 17.64 12.81 -3.74
CA GLY A 106 18.90 12.54 -4.41
C GLY A 106 18.72 11.74 -5.71
N LYS A 107 19.72 11.80 -6.59
CA LYS A 107 19.77 11.02 -7.83
C LYS A 107 20.83 9.94 -7.72
N LEU A 108 20.44 8.69 -7.84
CA LEU A 108 21.36 7.56 -7.97
C LEU A 108 22.04 7.61 -9.34
N PRO A 109 23.36 7.35 -9.40
CA PRO A 109 24.06 7.15 -10.67
C PRO A 109 23.42 6.03 -11.50
N ASN A 110 23.41 6.18 -12.83
CA ASN A 110 22.86 5.16 -13.74
C ASN A 110 23.53 3.78 -13.56
N ASN A 111 24.80 3.77 -13.17
CA ASN A 111 25.60 2.58 -12.93
C ASN A 111 25.70 2.21 -11.45
N PHE A 112 24.82 2.75 -10.59
CA PHE A 112 24.81 2.44 -9.16
C PHE A 112 24.67 0.95 -8.89
N TRP A 113 23.80 0.25 -9.62
CA TRP A 113 23.75 -1.20 -9.60
C TRP A 113 24.71 -1.78 -10.63
N SER A 114 25.55 -2.72 -10.21
CA SER A 114 26.29 -3.60 -11.11
C SER A 114 25.42 -4.78 -11.56
N ASN A 115 24.50 -5.22 -10.69
CA ASN A 115 23.42 -6.12 -11.04
C ASN A 115 22.21 -5.79 -10.16
N ILE A 116 21.02 -5.89 -10.72
CA ILE A 116 19.76 -5.61 -10.05
C ILE A 116 18.70 -6.61 -10.49
N ALA A 117 17.88 -7.04 -9.55
CA ALA A 117 16.76 -7.90 -9.81
C ALA A 117 15.53 -7.43 -9.02
N PHE A 118 14.39 -7.47 -9.68
CA PHE A 118 13.11 -7.07 -9.14
C PHE A 118 12.18 -8.27 -9.03
N LYS A 119 11.46 -8.37 -7.91
CA LYS A 119 10.41 -9.36 -7.70
C LYS A 119 9.23 -8.74 -6.96
N SER A 120 8.04 -8.94 -7.48
CA SER A 120 6.79 -8.57 -6.81
C SER A 120 5.81 -9.73 -6.82
N GLY A 121 4.84 -9.68 -5.93
CA GLY A 121 3.75 -10.65 -5.91
C GLY A 121 3.03 -10.66 -4.57
N THR A 122 2.47 -11.82 -4.24
CA THR A 122 1.76 -12.07 -3.00
C THR A 122 2.53 -13.08 -2.16
N SER A 123 2.65 -12.84 -0.86
CA SER A 123 3.28 -13.78 0.07
C SER A 123 2.40 -14.99 0.35
N SER A 124 2.94 -15.99 1.05
CA SER A 124 2.17 -17.14 1.54
C SER A 124 1.03 -16.74 2.48
N ARG A 125 1.06 -15.52 3.05
CA ARG A 125 0.01 -14.94 3.89
C ARG A 125 -1.00 -14.08 3.10
N GLY A 126 -0.94 -14.07 1.77
CA GLY A 126 -1.91 -13.35 0.93
C GLY A 126 -1.67 -11.83 0.83
N ALA A 127 -0.57 -11.30 1.38
CA ALA A 127 -0.25 -9.88 1.34
C ALA A 127 0.72 -9.54 0.20
N ARG A 128 0.62 -8.34 -0.38
CA ARG A 128 1.48 -7.95 -1.50
C ARG A 128 2.87 -7.58 -1.01
N TYR A 129 3.86 -7.79 -1.86
CA TYR A 129 5.21 -7.28 -1.70
C TYR A 129 5.83 -6.84 -3.03
N ALA A 130 6.82 -5.96 -2.94
CA ALA A 130 7.76 -5.62 -4.01
C ALA A 130 9.17 -5.61 -3.42
N GLN A 131 10.12 -6.22 -4.11
CA GLN A 131 11.50 -6.34 -3.66
C GLN A 131 12.46 -6.01 -4.79
N LEU A 132 13.44 -5.17 -4.48
CA LEU A 132 14.58 -4.88 -5.32
C LEU A 132 15.84 -5.34 -4.61
N THR A 133 16.74 -6.00 -5.32
CA THR A 133 17.93 -6.56 -4.71
C THR A 133 19.05 -6.72 -5.72
N GLY A 134 20.29 -6.63 -5.28
CA GLY A 134 21.41 -6.86 -6.17
C GLY A 134 22.74 -6.37 -5.63
N CYS A 135 23.69 -6.20 -6.55
CA CYS A 135 25.03 -5.74 -6.27
C CYS A 135 25.17 -4.26 -6.61
N ILE A 136 25.64 -3.46 -5.65
CA ILE A 136 25.85 -2.01 -5.81
C ILE A 136 27.31 -1.69 -6.12
N ARG A 137 27.54 -0.49 -6.66
CA ARG A 137 28.83 0.14 -6.88
C ARG A 137 28.95 1.33 -5.91
N PRO A 138 29.27 1.10 -4.62
CA PRO A 138 29.21 2.14 -3.60
C PRO A 138 30.07 3.35 -3.93
N GLU A 139 31.18 3.16 -4.64
CA GLU A 139 32.09 4.22 -5.11
C GLU A 139 31.43 5.22 -6.07
N THR A 140 30.33 4.86 -6.72
CA THR A 140 29.62 5.76 -7.64
C THR A 140 28.76 6.78 -6.92
N LEU A 141 28.42 6.54 -5.64
CA LEU A 141 27.57 7.41 -4.83
C LEU A 141 28.39 8.02 -3.70
N SER A 142 28.77 9.29 -3.83
CA SER A 142 29.59 10.02 -2.83
C SER A 142 29.05 10.04 -1.40
N ARG A 143 27.78 9.68 -1.19
CA ARG A 143 27.17 9.57 0.14
C ARG A 143 27.63 8.34 0.92
N LEU A 144 27.97 7.27 0.21
CA LEU A 144 28.36 6.01 0.83
C LEU A 144 29.84 6.01 1.19
N ASN A 145 30.15 5.38 2.32
CA ASN A 145 31.49 4.92 2.63
C ASN A 145 31.65 3.49 2.07
N PRO A 146 32.49 3.23 1.05
CA PRO A 146 32.66 1.90 0.47
C PRO A 146 33.19 0.84 1.44
N ASN A 147 33.79 1.25 2.56
CA ASN A 147 34.34 0.34 3.57
C ASN A 147 33.36 0.04 4.72
N ASP A 148 32.15 0.59 4.67
CA ASP A 148 31.14 0.37 5.70
C ASP A 148 30.52 -1.03 5.59
N GLY A 149 30.45 -1.75 6.71
CA GLY A 149 29.78 -3.05 6.82
C GLY A 149 28.27 -2.96 6.58
N GLY A 150 27.69 -1.77 6.69
CA GLY A 150 26.31 -1.49 6.31
C GLY A 150 25.31 -1.47 7.47
N GLY A 151 24.05 -1.29 7.12
CA GLY A 151 22.97 -1.08 8.08
C GLY A 151 21.60 -1.38 7.49
N GLN A 152 20.58 -1.05 8.27
CA GLN A 152 19.19 -1.24 7.90
C GLN A 152 18.45 0.10 7.99
N TYR A 153 17.55 0.34 7.04
CA TYR A 153 16.51 1.37 7.14
C TYR A 153 15.16 0.70 7.04
N ASP A 154 14.18 1.15 7.79
CA ASP A 154 12.86 0.53 7.78
C ASP A 154 11.79 1.48 8.34
N SER A 155 10.52 1.23 8.00
CA SER A 155 9.40 2.10 8.40
C SER A 155 8.88 1.87 9.82
N SER A 156 9.38 0.85 10.53
CA SER A 156 8.75 0.30 11.73
C SER A 156 9.72 0.04 12.89
N GLY A 157 11.01 0.34 12.70
CA GLY A 157 12.09 0.27 13.67
C GLY A 157 12.27 1.58 14.40
N GLY A 158 13.46 1.78 14.97
CA GLY A 158 13.79 2.96 15.76
C GLY A 158 12.97 3.09 17.06
N ASP A 159 13.22 4.18 17.79
CA ASP A 159 12.58 4.45 19.07
C ASP A 159 11.06 4.64 18.91
N GLY A 160 10.29 3.77 19.58
CA GLY A 160 8.83 3.78 19.50
C GLY A 160 8.25 3.24 18.20
N GLY A 161 9.05 2.56 17.36
CA GLY A 161 8.57 1.90 16.14
C GLY A 161 8.15 2.87 15.03
N GLN A 162 8.72 4.06 15.02
CA GLN A 162 8.38 5.14 14.07
C GLN A 162 9.23 5.12 12.79
N GLY A 163 10.07 4.10 12.63
CA GLY A 163 10.96 3.93 11.50
C GLY A 163 12.27 4.70 11.64
N ASN A 164 13.22 4.32 10.80
CA ASN A 164 14.50 4.98 10.61
C ASN A 164 14.80 5.04 9.11
N PRO A 165 14.53 6.18 8.44
CA PRO A 165 14.17 7.49 9.00
C PRO A 165 12.76 7.53 9.61
N GLN A 166 12.58 8.39 10.62
CA GLN A 166 11.28 8.56 11.28
C GLN A 166 10.21 9.01 10.28
N GLY A 167 9.05 8.33 10.28
CA GLY A 167 7.91 8.62 9.41
C GLY A 167 8.17 8.35 7.93
N SER A 168 9.23 7.60 7.61
CA SER A 168 9.49 7.17 6.23
C SER A 168 8.50 6.09 5.81
N VAL A 169 8.11 6.10 4.55
CA VAL A 169 7.10 5.18 4.00
C VAL A 169 7.56 4.58 2.69
N CYS A 170 6.99 3.42 2.34
CA CYS A 170 7.06 2.91 0.98
C CYS A 170 5.74 3.13 0.24
N LEU A 171 5.80 3.83 -0.89
CA LEU A 171 4.61 4.19 -1.65
C LEU A 171 3.82 2.94 -2.08
N GLY A 172 2.58 2.85 -1.63
CA GLY A 172 1.66 1.75 -1.99
C GLY A 172 1.74 0.50 -1.11
N TYR A 173 2.55 0.54 -0.04
CA TYR A 173 2.74 -0.53 0.93
C TYR A 173 2.69 0.01 2.36
N LYS A 174 2.43 -0.85 3.34
CA LYS A 174 2.34 -0.45 4.76
C LYS A 174 3.69 -0.43 5.48
N HIS A 175 4.63 -1.25 5.02
CA HIS A 175 5.93 -1.42 5.64
C HIS A 175 7.01 -1.48 4.57
N TYR A 176 8.24 -1.14 4.95
CA TYR A 176 9.42 -1.52 4.19
C TYR A 176 10.60 -1.82 5.09
N VAL A 177 11.53 -2.59 4.54
CA VAL A 177 12.87 -2.80 5.09
C VAL A 177 13.88 -2.71 3.95
N GLU A 178 14.99 -2.06 4.24
CA GLU A 178 16.08 -1.81 3.32
C GLU A 178 17.41 -2.14 4.00
N LEU A 179 18.26 -2.91 3.31
CA LEU A 179 19.64 -3.14 3.70
C LEU A 179 20.56 -2.49 2.67
N VAL A 180 21.57 -1.80 3.17
CA VAL A 180 22.65 -1.25 2.36
C VAL A 180 23.96 -1.70 3.00
N GLU A 181 24.75 -2.49 2.27
CA GLU A 181 25.99 -3.08 2.76
C GLU A 181 27.13 -2.75 1.76
N PRO A 182 27.72 -1.54 1.87
CA PRO A 182 28.72 -1.05 0.92
C PRO A 182 29.95 -1.95 0.79
N ALA A 183 30.52 -2.43 1.90
CA ALA A 183 31.71 -3.29 1.91
C ALA A 183 31.45 -4.62 1.17
N ASP A 184 30.25 -5.19 1.35
CA ASP A 184 29.81 -6.40 0.67
C ASP A 184 29.24 -6.13 -0.74
N LYS A 185 29.22 -4.86 -1.17
CA LYS A 185 28.71 -4.38 -2.46
C LYS A 185 27.30 -4.88 -2.76
N ARG A 186 26.43 -4.92 -1.75
CA ARG A 186 25.05 -5.39 -1.91
C ARG A 186 24.06 -4.46 -1.25
N ALA A 187 22.87 -4.39 -1.83
CA ALA A 187 21.74 -3.70 -1.24
C ALA A 187 20.44 -4.39 -1.61
N CYS A 188 19.43 -4.18 -0.79
CA CYS A 188 18.11 -4.78 -0.99
C CYS A 188 17.05 -3.93 -0.30
N ILE A 189 15.94 -3.66 -0.98
CA ILE A 189 14.77 -2.98 -0.43
C ILE A 189 13.55 -3.85 -0.68
N LYS A 190 12.69 -3.97 0.32
CA LYS A 190 11.42 -4.69 0.20
C LYS A 190 10.31 -3.89 0.84
N CYS A 191 9.23 -3.70 0.10
CA CYS A 191 7.99 -3.11 0.58
C CYS A 191 6.93 -4.21 0.75
N CYS A 192 6.16 -4.15 1.82
CA CYS A 192 5.18 -5.17 2.19
C CYS A 192 3.89 -4.58 2.73
N ASP A 193 2.75 -5.22 2.42
CA ASP A 193 1.47 -4.89 3.05
C ASP A 193 1.30 -5.53 4.44
N ASN A 194 2.02 -6.62 4.71
CA ASN A 194 2.04 -7.28 6.00
C ASN A 194 3.44 -7.15 6.62
N PHE A 195 3.50 -6.69 7.87
CA PHE A 195 4.73 -6.51 8.62
C PHE A 195 5.61 -7.76 8.63
N ASP A 196 5.02 -8.94 8.80
CA ASP A 196 5.75 -10.21 8.88
C ASP A 196 6.41 -10.61 7.54
N ASP A 197 6.03 -9.97 6.42
CA ASP A 197 6.68 -10.16 5.12
C ASP A 197 7.94 -9.31 4.96
N CYS A 198 8.16 -8.34 5.85
CA CYS A 198 9.28 -7.41 5.88
C CYS A 198 10.17 -7.74 7.08
N PRO A 199 10.99 -8.82 7.02
CA PRO A 199 11.80 -9.23 8.15
C PRO A 199 12.88 -8.18 8.44
N LEU A 200 12.89 -7.69 9.68
CA LEU A 200 13.91 -6.77 10.20
C LEU A 200 15.21 -7.48 10.56
N ASP A 201 15.20 -8.81 10.67
CA ASP A 201 16.41 -9.61 10.88
C ASP A 201 17.20 -9.72 9.57
N LYS A 202 18.43 -9.17 9.57
CA LYS A 202 19.37 -9.21 8.44
C LYS A 202 19.58 -10.64 7.91
N GLY A 203 19.55 -11.66 8.77
CA GLY A 203 19.69 -13.07 8.38
C GLY A 203 18.46 -13.66 7.68
N LYS A 204 17.28 -13.10 7.93
CA LYS A 204 16.00 -13.52 7.31
C LYS A 204 15.66 -12.68 6.08
N PHE A 205 16.23 -11.49 5.96
CA PHE A 205 16.09 -10.66 4.79
C PHE A 205 16.88 -11.25 3.61
N ARG A 206 16.20 -12.11 2.84
CA ARG A 206 16.79 -12.81 1.72
C ARG A 206 17.04 -11.85 0.57
N ILE A 207 18.30 -11.45 0.39
CA ILE A 207 18.81 -10.92 -0.89
C ILE A 207 18.56 -12.01 -1.92
N LEU A 208 17.64 -11.79 -2.85
CA LEU A 208 17.34 -12.80 -3.87
C LEU A 208 18.63 -12.99 -4.69
N PRO A 209 19.08 -14.23 -4.89
CA PRO A 209 20.24 -14.47 -5.72
C PRO A 209 19.93 -13.97 -7.14
N VAL A 210 20.63 -12.91 -7.51
CA VAL A 210 20.66 -12.31 -8.85
C VAL A 210 20.75 -13.38 -9.95
N ALA A 211 21.57 -14.41 -9.73
CA ALA A 211 21.83 -15.47 -10.70
C ALA A 211 20.62 -16.39 -10.98
N LEU A 212 19.59 -16.39 -10.12
CA LEU A 212 18.39 -17.22 -10.30
C LEU A 212 17.26 -16.48 -11.04
N LEU A 213 17.36 -15.16 -11.22
CA LEU A 213 16.29 -14.36 -11.82
C LEU A 213 16.43 -14.19 -13.34
N SER A 214 17.62 -14.39 -13.91
CA SER A 214 17.82 -14.46 -15.37
C SER A 214 17.30 -15.75 -16.02
N SER A 215 16.88 -16.75 -15.23
CA SER A 215 16.40 -18.05 -15.73
C SER A 215 14.91 -18.30 -15.50
N LEU A 216 14.19 -17.36 -14.87
CA LEU A 216 12.77 -17.51 -14.52
C LEU A 216 11.95 -16.32 -15.03
N ALA A 217 12.04 -16.05 -16.33
CA ALA A 217 10.80 -15.80 -17.04
C ALA A 217 10.08 -17.15 -17.15
N ILE A 218 8.80 -17.18 -16.75
CA ILE A 218 7.84 -18.30 -16.89
C ILE A 218 7.57 -19.10 -15.59
N THR A 219 6.28 -19.12 -15.25
CA THR A 219 5.52 -20.01 -14.35
C THR A 219 5.66 -19.89 -12.84
N SER A 220 4.65 -19.25 -12.24
CA SER A 220 3.85 -19.76 -11.11
C SER A 220 4.19 -21.19 -10.67
N ILE A 221 4.91 -21.38 -9.55
CA ILE A 221 4.77 -22.55 -8.65
C ILE A 221 5.13 -22.13 -7.21
N ALA A 222 4.08 -22.06 -6.37
CA ALA A 222 3.88 -22.64 -5.02
C ALA A 222 4.98 -22.62 -3.91
N PRO A 223 4.56 -22.76 -2.63
CA PRO A 223 5.35 -22.47 -1.42
C PRO A 223 6.18 -23.67 -0.95
N ASP A 224 6.95 -23.42 0.12
CA ASP A 224 7.64 -24.38 0.98
C ASP A 224 8.93 -25.02 0.44
N TYR A 225 10.07 -24.53 0.95
CA TYR A 225 11.18 -25.39 1.37
C TYR A 225 12.18 -24.60 2.22
N PHE A 226 12.18 -24.82 3.53
CA PHE A 226 13.43 -24.92 4.28
C PHE A 226 13.25 -25.95 5.41
N PRO A 227 14.05 -27.03 5.43
CA PRO A 227 13.99 -28.02 6.48
C PRO A 227 14.58 -27.46 7.77
N ALA A 228 13.97 -27.83 8.89
CA ALA A 228 14.52 -27.68 10.22
C ALA A 228 15.84 -28.47 10.35
N ARG A 229 16.81 -27.88 11.02
CA ARG A 229 17.97 -28.53 11.65
C ARG A 229 18.35 -27.64 12.85
N ALA A 230 18.53 -28.11 14.07
CA ALA A 230 18.68 -29.45 14.62
C ALA A 230 17.87 -29.58 15.92
#